data_AF-A0A810MX35-F1
#
_entry.id   AF-A0A810MX35-F1
#
_cell.length_a   1.000
_cell.length_b   1.000
_cell.length_c   1.000
_cell.angle_alpha   90.00
_cell.angle_beta   90.00
_cell.angle_gamma   90.00
#
_symmetry.space_group_name_H-M   'P 1'
#
loop_
_entity.id
_entity.type
_entity.pdbx_description
1 polymer ?
#
loop_
_entity_poly.entity_id
_entity_poly.type
_entity_poly.pdbx_seq_one_letter_code
_entity_poly.pdbx_strand_id
1 'polypeptide(L)'
;MPFKSVAETAEAYERVSEAADRVGRAETGRAPLTLSAGIVVAIGRTDAEAEHRAAPLHVKSALPPEDPVVGSPARLVERIGEFAAIGATRVHLRLIDMADLDHLELIADQVLPQLDAGQ
;
A
#
# COMPACT_ATOMS: atom_id res chain seq x y z
N MET A 1 5.37 2.45 -6.40
CA MET A 1 5.62 1.01 -6.66
C MET A 1 4.33 0.23 -6.47
N PRO A 2 3.74 -0.32 -7.54
CA PRO A 2 2.46 -1.02 -7.44
C PRO A 2 2.63 -2.48 -6.99
N PHE A 3 1.96 -2.86 -5.91
CA PHE A 3 1.67 -4.25 -5.52
C PHE A 3 2.90 -5.17 -5.38
N LYS A 4 4.02 -4.58 -4.95
CA LYS A 4 5.28 -5.28 -4.68
C LYS A 4 5.51 -5.47 -3.20
N SER A 5 6.42 -6.38 -2.86
CA SER A 5 6.89 -6.51 -1.48
C SER A 5 7.55 -5.22 -0.99
N VAL A 6 7.66 -5.08 0.34
CA VAL A 6 8.35 -3.96 0.99
C VAL A 6 9.82 -3.91 0.55
N ALA A 7 10.49 -5.07 0.48
CA ALA A 7 11.89 -5.17 0.05
C ALA A 7 12.09 -4.71 -1.40
N GLU A 8 11.31 -5.24 -2.36
CA GLU A 8 11.39 -4.80 -3.77
C GLU A 8 11.08 -3.31 -3.94
N THR A 9 10.19 -2.77 -3.10
CA THR A 9 9.84 -1.35 -3.10
C THR A 9 10.97 -0.49 -2.57
N ALA A 10 11.65 -0.91 -1.49
CA ALA A 10 12.81 -0.23 -0.94
C ALA A 10 13.94 -0.13 -1.97
N GLU A 11 14.28 -1.24 -2.63
CA GLU A 11 15.31 -1.23 -3.69
C GLU A 11 14.94 -0.28 -4.84
N ALA A 12 13.66 -0.18 -5.19
CA ALA A 12 13.21 0.75 -6.22
C ALA A 12 13.30 2.21 -5.79
N TYR A 13 13.05 2.50 -4.50
CA TYR A 13 13.21 3.84 -3.93
C TYR A 13 14.68 4.26 -3.90
N GLU A 14 15.58 3.38 -3.50
CA GLU A 14 17.02 3.63 -3.54
C GLU A 14 17.49 3.95 -4.97
N ARG A 15 17.13 3.12 -5.95
CA ARG A 15 17.50 3.34 -7.36
C ARG A 15 17.04 4.71 -7.89
N VAL A 16 15.82 5.14 -7.55
CA VAL A 16 15.33 6.45 -8.03
C VAL A 16 15.95 7.62 -7.26
N SER A 17 16.26 7.44 -5.97
CA SER A 17 16.97 8.45 -5.18
C SER A 17 18.37 8.67 -5.73
N GLU A 18 19.15 7.62 -5.93
CA GLU A 18 20.50 7.70 -6.50
C GLU A 18 20.50 8.34 -7.89
N ALA A 19 19.51 8.01 -8.72
CA ALA A 19 19.37 8.60 -10.04
C ALA A 19 19.04 10.10 -9.96
N ALA A 20 18.19 10.52 -9.00
CA ALA A 20 17.85 11.92 -8.77
C ALA A 20 19.05 12.73 -8.25
N ASP A 21 19.86 12.15 -7.37
CA ASP A 21 21.07 12.79 -6.83
C ASP A 21 22.12 12.97 -7.92
N ARG A 22 22.34 11.95 -8.76
CA ARG A 22 23.31 12.00 -9.86
C ARG A 22 23.05 13.12 -10.87
N VAL A 23 21.79 13.49 -11.06
CA VAL A 23 21.39 14.57 -11.98
C VAL A 23 21.18 15.91 -11.27
N GLY A 24 21.50 16.01 -9.98
CA GLY A 24 21.30 17.24 -9.20
C GLY A 24 19.84 17.66 -9.13
N ARG A 25 18.88 16.73 -9.12
CA ARG A 25 17.44 17.06 -9.22
C ARG A 25 17.00 18.05 -8.16
N ALA A 26 17.55 17.96 -6.94
CA ALA A 26 17.24 18.89 -5.85
C ALA A 26 17.59 20.35 -6.19
N GLU A 27 18.64 20.58 -6.99
CA GLU A 27 19.11 21.90 -7.40
C GLU A 27 18.23 22.52 -8.50
N THR A 28 17.38 21.70 -9.16
CA THR A 28 16.48 22.16 -10.22
C THR A 28 15.23 22.88 -9.70
N GLY A 29 15.08 23.02 -8.38
CA GLY A 29 13.90 23.63 -7.73
C GLY A 29 12.63 22.78 -7.80
N ARG A 30 12.72 21.52 -8.25
CA ARG A 30 11.59 20.58 -8.25
C ARG A 30 11.31 20.06 -6.85
N ALA A 31 10.02 19.90 -6.52
CA ALA A 31 9.61 19.26 -5.26
C ALA A 31 10.24 17.86 -5.07
N PRO A 32 10.48 17.41 -3.83
CA PRO A 32 10.99 16.08 -3.54
C PRO A 32 10.16 14.96 -4.21
N LEU A 33 10.79 13.80 -4.42
CA LEU A 33 10.09 12.65 -4.96
C LEU A 33 8.99 12.20 -3.98
N THR A 34 7.77 12.04 -4.48
CA THR A 34 6.71 11.36 -3.71
C THR A 34 6.88 9.86 -3.88
N LEU A 35 7.40 9.22 -2.84
CA LEU A 35 7.53 7.76 -2.78
C LEU A 35 6.19 7.17 -2.37
N SER A 36 5.65 6.28 -3.21
CA SER A 36 4.32 5.70 -3.00
C SER A 36 4.30 4.19 -3.21
N ALA A 37 3.45 3.51 -2.46
CA ALA A 37 3.22 2.07 -2.58
C ALA A 37 1.77 1.75 -2.97
N GLY A 38 1.56 0.69 -3.74
CA GLY A 38 0.25 0.13 -4.04
C GLY A 38 0.03 -1.14 -3.22
N ILE A 39 -1.11 -1.24 -2.53
CA ILE A 39 -1.45 -2.37 -1.66
C ILE A 39 -2.80 -2.94 -2.11
N VAL A 40 -2.83 -4.24 -2.40
CA VAL A 40 -4.11 -4.96 -2.59
C VAL A 40 -4.65 -5.29 -1.21
N VAL A 41 -5.92 -4.98 -0.95
CA VAL A 41 -6.51 -5.12 0.38
C VAL A 41 -7.79 -5.95 0.35
N ALA A 42 -7.91 -6.86 1.30
CA ALA A 42 -9.12 -7.59 1.66
C ALA A 42 -9.16 -7.75 3.19
N ILE A 43 -9.70 -6.76 3.89
CA ILE A 43 -9.82 -6.79 5.35
C ILE A 43 -11.25 -6.99 5.82
N GLY A 44 -11.42 -7.53 7.02
CA GLY A 44 -12.72 -7.77 7.64
C GLY A 44 -12.68 -7.53 9.14
N ARG A 45 -13.88 -7.37 9.74
CA ARG A 45 -14.03 -7.37 11.20
C ARG A 45 -13.82 -8.77 11.78
N THR A 46 -13.93 -9.79 10.93
CA THR A 46 -13.67 -11.19 11.23
C THR A 46 -12.85 -11.81 10.10
N ASP A 47 -12.20 -12.93 10.37
CA ASP A 47 -11.45 -13.68 9.37
C ASP A 47 -12.35 -14.13 8.21
N ALA A 48 -13.59 -14.53 8.50
CA ALA A 48 -14.56 -14.94 7.48
C ALA A 48 -14.92 -13.79 6.51
N GLU A 49 -15.07 -12.56 7.00
CA GLU A 49 -15.29 -11.39 6.14
C GLU A 49 -14.06 -11.11 5.26
N ALA A 50 -12.86 -11.21 5.83
CA ALA A 50 -11.62 -10.99 5.09
C ALA A 50 -11.41 -12.05 4.00
N GLU A 51 -11.66 -13.32 4.31
CA GLU A 51 -11.61 -14.43 3.35
C GLU A 51 -12.65 -14.27 2.23
N HIS A 52 -13.86 -13.86 2.57
CA HIS A 52 -14.91 -13.60 1.58
C HIS A 52 -14.46 -12.52 0.57
N ARG A 53 -13.91 -11.40 1.08
CA ARG A 53 -13.36 -10.31 0.24
C ARG A 53 -12.13 -10.74 -0.56
N ALA A 54 -11.34 -11.67 -0.04
CA ALA A 54 -10.15 -12.18 -0.72
C ALA A 54 -10.47 -13.28 -1.75
N ALA A 55 -11.67 -13.88 -1.71
CA ALA A 55 -12.04 -14.99 -2.60
C ALA A 55 -11.79 -14.69 -4.10
N PRO A 56 -12.09 -13.49 -4.64
CA PRO A 56 -11.82 -13.19 -6.04
C PRO A 56 -10.32 -13.10 -6.40
N LEU A 57 -9.41 -12.89 -5.43
CA LEU A 57 -7.96 -12.92 -5.67
C LEU A 57 -7.45 -14.30 -6.08
N HIS A 58 -8.18 -15.36 -5.72
CA HIS A 58 -7.80 -16.74 -6.03
C HIS A 58 -8.12 -17.12 -7.48
N VAL A 59 -8.70 -16.21 -8.27
CA VAL A 59 -8.89 -16.40 -9.70
C VAL A 59 -7.55 -16.24 -10.41
N LYS A 60 -7.14 -17.29 -11.13
CA LYS A 60 -5.86 -17.34 -11.84
C LYS A 60 -5.73 -16.15 -12.82
N SER A 61 -4.81 -15.24 -12.53
CA SER A 61 -4.47 -14.11 -13.39
C SER A 61 -3.20 -14.38 -14.21
N ALA A 62 -3.09 -13.75 -15.37
CA ALA A 62 -1.84 -13.72 -16.15
C ALA A 62 -0.84 -12.68 -15.63
N LEU A 63 -1.22 -11.88 -14.63
CA LEU A 63 -0.38 -10.87 -14.00
C LEU A 63 0.61 -11.52 -13.01
N PRO A 64 1.76 -10.84 -12.74
CA PRO A 64 2.68 -11.26 -11.68
C PRO A 64 1.95 -11.43 -10.33
N PRO A 65 2.42 -12.34 -9.46
CA PRO A 65 1.85 -12.47 -8.13
C PRO A 65 1.98 -11.16 -7.37
N GLU A 66 0.88 -10.75 -6.76
CA GLU A 66 0.80 -9.58 -5.88
C GLU A 66 0.87 -10.06 -4.43
N ASP A 67 1.26 -9.17 -3.52
CA ASP A 67 1.30 -9.44 -2.08
C ASP A 67 0.12 -8.75 -1.37
N PRO A 68 -1.09 -9.35 -1.38
CA PRO A 68 -2.28 -8.75 -0.78
C PRO A 68 -2.24 -8.79 0.74
N VAL A 69 -2.81 -7.76 1.37
CA VAL A 69 -3.14 -7.78 2.79
C VAL A 69 -4.52 -8.42 2.95
N VAL A 70 -4.53 -9.62 3.54
CA VAL A 70 -5.76 -10.34 3.93
C VAL A 70 -5.80 -10.50 5.44
N GLY A 71 -6.89 -10.05 6.08
CA GLY A 71 -7.09 -10.22 7.53
C GLY A 71 -7.73 -9.00 8.21
N SER A 72 -7.14 -8.55 9.32
CA SER A 72 -7.70 -7.47 10.14
C SER A 72 -7.29 -6.07 9.68
N PRO A 73 -8.02 -5.01 10.10
CA PRO A 73 -7.60 -3.62 9.89
C PRO A 73 -6.20 -3.33 10.45
N ALA A 74 -5.86 -3.91 11.62
CA ALA A 74 -4.55 -3.76 12.24
C ALA A 74 -3.41 -4.26 11.34
N ARG A 75 -3.61 -5.38 10.64
CA ARG A 75 -2.65 -5.91 9.68
C ARG A 75 -2.39 -4.95 8.52
N LEU A 76 -3.42 -4.22 8.08
CA LEU A 76 -3.25 -3.19 7.04
C LEU A 76 -2.45 -2.00 7.57
N VAL A 77 -2.72 -1.56 8.80
CA VAL A 77 -1.95 -0.49 9.45
C VAL A 77 -0.47 -0.89 9.58
N GLU A 78 -0.19 -2.10 10.04
CA GLU A 78 1.17 -2.65 10.13
C GLU A 78 1.87 -2.60 8.77
N ARG A 79 1.23 -3.10 7.71
CA ARG A 79 1.78 -3.06 6.35
C ARG A 79 2.04 -1.64 5.86
N ILE A 80 1.13 -0.69 6.13
CA ILE A 80 1.33 0.72 5.78
C ILE A 80 2.54 1.28 6.55
N GLY A 81 2.69 0.92 7.83
CA GLY A 81 3.85 1.26 8.65
C GLY A 81 5.17 0.72 8.09
N GLU A 82 5.19 -0.53 7.59
CA GLU A 82 6.36 -1.11 6.92
C GLU A 82 6.78 -0.30 5.69
N PHE A 83 5.80 0.14 4.87
CA PHE A 83 6.08 1.02 3.73
C PHE A 83 6.52 2.43 4.15
N ALA A 84 5.95 2.98 5.22
CA ALA A 84 6.36 4.26 5.77
C ALA A 84 7.81 4.22 6.28
N ALA A 85 8.22 3.11 6.92
CA ALA A 85 9.58 2.92 7.42
C ALA A 85 10.65 2.94 6.32
N ILE A 86 10.28 2.61 5.07
CA ILE A 86 11.18 2.71 3.91
C ILE A 86 11.00 4.02 3.12
N GLY A 87 10.26 4.99 3.66
CA GLY A 87 10.13 6.34 3.10
C GLY A 87 8.89 6.57 2.23
N ALA A 88 7.92 5.64 2.18
CA ALA A 88 6.67 5.91 1.48
C ALA A 88 5.84 6.96 2.23
N THR A 89 5.44 8.03 1.54
CA THR A 89 4.57 9.08 2.08
C THR A 89 3.15 9.01 1.51
N ARG A 90 2.88 8.00 0.67
CA ARG A 90 1.58 7.78 0.04
C ARG A 90 1.34 6.30 -0.21
N VAL A 91 0.13 5.85 0.09
CA VAL A 91 -0.32 4.50 -0.25
C VAL A 91 -1.56 4.56 -1.13
N HIS A 92 -1.64 3.67 -2.11
CA HIS A 92 -2.81 3.47 -2.95
C HIS A 92 -3.39 2.09 -2.65
N LEU A 93 -4.58 2.07 -2.06
CA LEU A 93 -5.30 0.83 -1.76
C LEU A 93 -6.11 0.40 -2.99
N ARG A 94 -5.99 -0.86 -3.37
CA ARG A 94 -6.83 -1.47 -4.40
C ARG A 94 -7.80 -2.45 -3.74
N LEU A 95 -9.06 -2.06 -3.71
CA LEU A 95 -10.18 -2.94 -3.39
C LEU A 95 -10.50 -3.79 -4.62
N ILE A 96 -10.84 -5.05 -4.41
CA ILE A 96 -11.11 -5.99 -5.50
C ILE A 96 -12.53 -5.80 -6.03
N ASP A 97 -13.49 -5.65 -5.12
CA ASP A 97 -14.84 -5.23 -5.42
C ASP A 97 -15.00 -3.75 -5.03
N MET A 98 -15.19 -2.88 -6.03
CA MET A 98 -15.42 -1.45 -5.80
C MET A 98 -16.85 -1.13 -5.36
N ALA A 99 -17.78 -2.10 -5.45
CA ALA A 99 -19.15 -1.95 -4.96
C ALA A 99 -19.28 -2.25 -3.46
N ASP A 100 -18.26 -2.87 -2.85
CA ASP A 100 -18.21 -3.14 -1.40
C ASP A 100 -17.88 -1.86 -0.62
N LEU A 101 -18.90 -1.02 -0.42
CA LEU A 101 -18.79 0.22 0.35
C LEU A 101 -18.56 -0.03 1.85
N ASP A 102 -19.00 -1.17 2.38
CA ASP A 102 -18.78 -1.55 3.78
C ASP A 102 -17.29 -1.80 4.06
N HIS A 103 -16.53 -2.27 3.06
CA HIS A 103 -15.08 -2.40 3.14
C HIS A 103 -14.40 -1.03 3.15
N LEU A 104 -14.87 -0.11 2.31
CA LEU A 104 -14.37 1.27 2.30
C LEU A 104 -14.65 1.97 3.64
N GLU A 105 -15.87 1.80 4.17
CA GLU A 105 -16.25 2.32 5.49
C GLU A 105 -15.37 1.72 6.59
N LEU A 106 -15.10 0.41 6.56
CA LEU A 106 -14.20 -0.24 7.53
C LEU A 106 -12.78 0.35 7.49
N ILE A 107 -12.24 0.62 6.29
CA ILE A 107 -10.94 1.28 6.14
C ILE A 107 -11.00 2.71 6.71
N ALA A 108 -12.06 3.45 6.40
CA ALA A 108 -12.21 4.82 6.87
C ALA A 108 -12.37 4.91 8.40
N ASP A 109 -13.12 3.99 9.00
CA ASP A 109 -13.41 3.94 10.43
C ASP A 109 -12.24 3.39 11.25
N GLN A 110 -11.58 2.33 10.79
CA GLN A 110 -10.59 1.62 11.60
C GLN A 110 -9.15 1.78 11.16
N VAL A 111 -8.87 2.15 9.91
CA VAL A 111 -7.49 2.26 9.42
C VAL A 111 -7.06 3.73 9.40
N LEU A 112 -7.83 4.61 8.75
CA LEU A 112 -7.46 6.02 8.61
C LEU A 112 -7.12 6.72 9.93
N PRO A 113 -7.88 6.55 11.05
CA PRO A 113 -7.56 7.22 12.31
C PRO A 113 -6.23 6.80 12.93
N GLN A 114 -5.67 5.66 12.50
CA GLN A 114 -4.37 5.16 12.98
C GLN A 114 -3.20 5.71 12.14
N LEU A 115 -3.48 6.31 10.97
CA LEU A 115 -2.46 6.86 10.08
C LEU A 115 -2.17 8.35 10.36
N ASP A 116 -2.97 8.98 11.22
CA ASP A 116 -2.75 10.34 11.69
C ASP A 116 -1.73 10.38 12.85
N ALA A 117 -0.47 10.51 12.47
CA ALA A 117 0.52 11.24 13.23
C ALA A 117 1.24 12.16 12.25
N GLY A 118 0.68 13.35 12.04
CA GLY A 118 1.36 14.40 11.29
C GLY A 118 2.78 14.62 11.82
N GLN A 119 3.76 14.41 10.95
CA GLN A 119 5.12 14.96 11.00
C GLN A 119 5.60 15.19 9.57
#